data_AF-A0A3D6D250-F1
#
_entry.id   AF-A0A3D6D250-F1
#
_cell.length_a   1.000
_cell.length_b   1.000
_cell.length_c   1.000
_cell.angle_alpha   90.00
_cell.angle_beta   90.00
_cell.angle_gamma   90.00
#
_symmetry.space_group_name_H-M   'P 1'
#
loop_
_entity.id
_entity.type
_entity.pdbx_description
1 polymer ?
#
loop_
_entity_poly.entity_id
_entity_poly.type
_entity_poly.pdbx_seq_one_letter_code
_entity_poly.pdbx_strand_id
1 'polypeptide(L)'
;MFHGPIHTYQCSLNKMIASLLILLAQSISIQSQTNPSYAEKLGWGPKDVVVILHVDDVGMSHSSNTGAIQAVEHGIATSWAVMMPCAWVSEIAHYLSENPSIDSGLHLTLTSEWKSYR
;
A
#
# COMPACT_ATOMS: atom_id res chain seq x y z
N MET A 1 -0.11 33.06 -68.00
CA MET A 1 -0.41 31.77 -67.34
C MET A 1 0.75 31.44 -66.42
N PHE A 2 0.86 32.14 -65.28
CA PHE A 2 1.96 32.01 -64.32
C PHE A 2 1.64 30.87 -63.34
N HIS A 3 1.89 29.62 -63.74
CA HIS A 3 1.88 28.49 -62.81
C HIS A 3 3.32 28.24 -62.34
N GLY A 4 3.85 29.17 -61.54
CA GLY A 4 5.16 29.04 -60.93
C GLY A 4 5.18 28.04 -59.76
N PRO A 5 6.37 27.72 -59.22
CA PRO A 5 6.64 26.64 -58.24
C PRO A 5 6.05 26.86 -56.84
N ILE A 6 5.03 27.70 -56.69
CA ILE A 6 4.38 28.03 -55.41
C ILE A 6 3.81 26.75 -54.76
N HIS A 7 3.30 25.83 -55.58
CA HIS A 7 2.73 24.57 -55.13
C HIS A 7 3.76 23.59 -54.55
N THR A 8 5.01 23.60 -55.04
CA THR A 8 6.06 22.69 -54.57
C THR A 8 6.68 23.17 -53.26
N TYR A 9 6.83 24.49 -53.06
CA TYR A 9 7.25 25.06 -51.77
C TYR A 9 6.22 24.81 -50.66
N GLN A 10 4.93 24.91 -50.97
CA GLN A 10 3.84 24.61 -50.03
C GLN A 10 3.87 23.14 -49.56
N CYS A 11 4.16 22.21 -50.47
CA CYS A 11 4.27 20.79 -50.18
C CYS A 11 5.51 20.47 -49.31
N SER A 12 6.64 21.12 -49.58
CA SER A 12 7.87 20.97 -48.78
C SER A 12 7.71 21.51 -47.35
N LEU A 13 7.02 22.65 -47.19
CA LEU A 13 6.75 23.26 -45.89
C LEU A 13 5.81 22.41 -45.03
N ASN A 14 4.73 21.86 -45.62
CA ASN A 14 3.81 20.97 -44.91
C ASN A 14 4.49 19.67 -44.45
N LYS A 15 5.44 19.13 -45.22
CA LYS A 15 6.24 17.96 -44.82
C LYS A 15 7.16 18.28 -43.63
N MET A 16 7.77 19.46 -43.60
CA MET A 16 8.58 19.89 -42.45
C MET A 16 7.72 20.11 -41.20
N ILE A 17 6.56 20.77 -41.33
CA ILE A 17 5.64 21.00 -40.21
C ILE A 17 5.11 19.67 -39.66
N ALA A 18 4.71 18.74 -40.54
CA ALA A 18 4.28 17.40 -40.12
C ALA A 18 5.41 16.64 -39.41
N SER A 19 6.64 16.71 -39.90
CA SER A 19 7.80 16.07 -39.27
C SER A 19 8.11 16.66 -37.89
N LEU A 20 8.00 18.00 -37.75
CA LEU A 20 8.19 18.70 -36.48
C LEU A 20 7.09 18.35 -35.46
N LEU A 21 5.83 18.26 -35.91
CA LEU A 21 4.69 17.87 -35.07
C LEU A 21 4.80 16.41 -34.61
N ILE A 22 5.29 15.51 -35.46
CA ILE A 22 5.55 14.10 -35.09
C ILE A 22 6.68 14.03 -34.04
N LEU A 23 7.75 14.82 -34.19
CA LEU A 23 8.84 14.89 -33.21
C LEU A 23 8.37 15.45 -31.85
N LEU A 24 7.50 16.47 -31.88
CA LEU A 24 6.91 17.07 -30.69
C LEU A 24 5.93 16.11 -29.98
N ALA A 25 5.19 15.29 -30.73
CA ALA A 25 4.27 14.30 -30.16
C ALA A 25 5.02 13.13 -29.48
N GLN A 26 6.24 12.80 -29.93
CA GLN A 26 7.07 11.75 -29.33
C GLN A 26 7.65 12.14 -27.96
N SER A 27 7.72 13.43 -27.63
CA SER A 27 8.28 13.91 -26.35
C SER A 27 7.26 13.95 -25.20
N ILE A 28 5.96 13.72 -25.49
CA ILE A 28 4.88 13.80 -24.49
C ILE A 28 4.61 12.44 -23.79
N SER A 29 5.11 11.33 -24.34
CA SER A 29 4.61 9.99 -23.97
C SER A 29 5.38 9.24 -22.87
N ILE A 30 6.26 9.87 -22.10
CA ILE A 30 6.99 9.17 -21.01
C ILE A 30 7.02 10.01 -19.73
N GLN A 31 5.86 10.21 -19.12
CA GLN A 31 5.80 10.56 -17.70
C GLN A 31 5.39 9.29 -16.93
N SER A 32 6.37 8.42 -16.67
CA SER A 32 6.19 7.36 -15.66
C SER A 32 5.96 8.03 -14.31
N GLN A 33 5.04 7.50 -13.49
CA GLN A 33 4.71 8.07 -12.20
C GLN A 33 5.88 7.86 -11.23
N THR A 34 6.78 8.85 -11.12
CA THR A 34 8.02 8.81 -10.32
C THR A 34 7.80 8.96 -8.81
N ASN A 35 6.58 8.75 -8.32
CA ASN A 35 6.33 8.89 -6.90
C ASN A 35 6.93 7.67 -6.17
N PRO A 36 7.80 7.87 -5.17
CA PRO A 36 8.32 6.77 -4.39
C PRO A 36 7.18 6.05 -3.68
N SER A 37 7.26 4.72 -3.66
CA SER A 37 6.40 3.84 -2.87
C SER A 37 6.50 4.16 -1.38
N TYR A 38 5.52 3.71 -0.59
CA TYR A 38 5.60 3.87 0.87
C TYR A 38 6.79 3.12 1.47
N ALA A 39 7.15 1.95 0.91
CA ALA A 39 8.35 1.23 1.32
C ALA A 39 9.61 2.08 1.11
N GLU A 40 9.76 2.72 -0.06
CA GLU A 40 10.89 3.62 -0.33
C GLU A 40 10.88 4.86 0.59
N LYS A 41 9.70 5.43 0.88
CA LYS A 41 9.57 6.53 1.85
C LYS A 41 9.96 6.10 3.27
N LEU A 42 9.79 4.83 3.61
CA LEU A 42 10.20 4.24 4.89
C LEU A 42 11.68 3.81 4.92
N GLY A 43 12.42 4.01 3.82
CA GLY A 43 13.87 3.74 3.74
C GLY A 43 14.25 2.40 3.10
N TRP A 44 13.29 1.65 2.55
CA TRP A 44 13.55 0.40 1.83
C TRP A 44 13.97 0.66 0.37
N GLY A 45 14.64 -0.31 -0.24
CA GLY A 45 15.09 -0.22 -1.63
C GLY A 45 13.93 -0.35 -2.65
N PRO A 46 14.13 0.13 -3.88
CA PRO A 46 13.10 0.12 -4.96
C PRO A 46 12.65 -1.27 -5.41
N LYS A 47 13.37 -2.32 -4.98
CA LYS A 47 13.07 -3.72 -5.32
C LYS A 47 12.88 -4.60 -4.09
N ASP A 48 12.89 -4.01 -2.90
CA ASP A 48 12.70 -4.76 -1.66
C ASP A 48 11.24 -5.20 -1.55
N VAL A 49 11.05 -6.44 -1.09
CA VAL A 49 9.73 -6.96 -0.72
C VAL A 49 9.62 -6.84 0.79
N VAL A 50 8.74 -5.96 1.24
CA VAL A 50 8.51 -5.67 2.66
C VAL A 50 7.16 -6.26 3.06
N VAL A 51 7.14 -7.03 4.15
CA VAL A 51 5.93 -7.71 4.64
C VAL A 51 5.71 -7.32 6.10
N ILE A 52 4.45 -7.02 6.45
CA ILE A 52 4.01 -6.87 7.83
C ILE A 52 3.19 -8.12 8.16
N LEU A 53 3.66 -8.90 9.13
CA LEU A 53 2.91 -10.03 9.67
C LEU A 53 2.10 -9.53 10.87
N HIS A 54 0.77 -9.59 10.72
CA HIS A 54 -0.20 -9.05 11.66
C HIS A 54 -1.12 -10.16 12.16
N VAL A 55 -1.39 -10.18 13.46
CA VAL A 55 -2.32 -11.14 14.09
C VAL A 55 -3.67 -10.48 14.36
N ASP A 56 -4.73 -11.06 13.79
CA ASP A 56 -6.11 -10.64 14.04
C ASP A 56 -6.73 -11.35 15.26
N ASP A 57 -7.91 -10.88 15.67
CA ASP A 57 -8.78 -11.50 16.68
C ASP A 57 -8.23 -11.57 18.11
N VAL A 58 -7.27 -10.70 18.45
CA VAL A 58 -6.79 -10.59 19.82
C VAL A 58 -7.93 -10.07 20.72
N GLY A 59 -8.09 -10.67 21.89
CA GLY A 59 -9.22 -10.43 22.79
C GLY A 59 -10.42 -11.34 22.54
N MET A 60 -10.48 -12.06 21.40
CA MET A 60 -11.60 -12.95 21.09
C MET A 60 -11.67 -14.14 22.05
N SER A 61 -10.55 -14.78 22.40
CA SER A 61 -10.51 -15.94 23.30
C SER A 61 -9.15 -16.06 24.00
N HIS A 62 -9.07 -16.83 25.08
CA HIS A 62 -7.80 -17.18 25.72
C HIS A 62 -6.80 -17.80 24.73
N SER A 63 -7.29 -18.70 23.88
CA SER A 63 -6.47 -19.34 22.84
C SER A 63 -5.98 -18.34 21.79
N SER A 64 -6.83 -17.39 21.39
CA SER A 64 -6.45 -16.34 20.44
C SER A 64 -5.35 -15.45 21.02
N ASN A 65 -5.51 -15.03 22.28
CA ASN A 65 -4.50 -14.24 22.99
C ASN A 65 -3.18 -15.00 23.14
N THR A 66 -3.23 -16.24 23.61
CA THR A 66 -2.03 -17.07 23.82
C THR A 66 -1.27 -17.26 22.51
N GLY A 67 -1.99 -17.54 21.40
CA GLY A 67 -1.39 -17.67 20.08
C GLY A 67 -0.75 -16.36 19.58
N ALA A 68 -1.42 -15.23 19.78
CA ALA A 68 -0.91 -13.92 19.39
C ALA A 68 0.34 -13.52 20.19
N ILE A 69 0.32 -13.73 21.52
CA ILE A 69 1.47 -13.51 22.40
C ILE A 69 2.66 -14.35 21.94
N GLN A 70 2.44 -15.66 21.74
CA GLN A 70 3.50 -16.54 21.25
C GLN A 70 4.04 -16.10 19.88
N ALA A 71 3.18 -15.69 18.94
CA ALA A 71 3.61 -15.24 17.63
C ALA A 71 4.53 -14.02 17.71
N VAL A 72 4.23 -13.08 18.61
CA VAL A 72 5.04 -11.87 18.80
C VAL A 72 6.30 -12.14 19.60
N GLU A 73 6.23 -12.91 20.69
CA GLU A 73 7.40 -13.25 21.52
C GLU A 73 8.44 -14.08 20.75
N HIS A 74 8.01 -14.93 19.83
CA HIS A 74 8.92 -15.68 18.95
C HIS A 74 9.37 -14.87 17.71
N GLY A 75 8.94 -13.62 17.57
CA GLY A 75 9.31 -12.75 16.45
C GLY A 75 8.71 -13.14 15.10
N ILE A 76 7.64 -13.95 15.10
CA ILE A 76 6.93 -14.35 13.87
C ILE A 76 6.03 -13.21 13.37
N ALA A 77 5.31 -12.55 14.27
CA ALA A 77 4.52 -11.37 13.97
C ALA A 77 5.10 -10.16 14.69
N THR A 78 4.91 -8.97 14.13
CA THR A 78 5.40 -7.72 14.72
C THR A 78 4.28 -6.77 15.10
N SER A 79 3.02 -7.15 14.86
CA SER A 79 1.84 -6.31 15.06
C SER A 79 0.61 -7.19 15.29
N TRP A 80 -0.38 -6.67 16.01
CA TRP A 80 -1.71 -7.28 16.16
C TRP A 80 -2.80 -6.24 16.36
N ALA A 81 -4.06 -6.65 16.41
CA ALA A 81 -5.18 -5.77 16.72
C ALA A 81 -6.20 -6.39 17.68
N VAL A 82 -6.64 -5.62 18.68
CA VAL A 82 -7.53 -6.08 19.75
C VAL A 82 -8.99 -5.79 19.42
N MET A 83 -9.86 -6.80 19.52
CA MET A 83 -11.31 -6.70 19.46
C MET A 83 -11.88 -6.28 20.82
N MET A 84 -11.94 -4.97 21.08
CA MET A 84 -12.31 -4.40 22.39
C MET A 84 -13.63 -4.89 23.01
N PRO A 85 -14.69 -5.26 22.26
CA PRO A 85 -15.91 -5.79 22.87
C PRO A 85 -15.79 -7.20 23.44
N CYS A 86 -14.74 -7.96 23.10
CA CYS A 86 -14.66 -9.38 23.45
C CYS A 86 -14.25 -9.63 24.91
N ALA A 87 -14.68 -10.76 25.46
CA ALA A 87 -14.55 -11.08 26.89
C ALA A 87 -13.09 -11.23 27.39
N TRP A 88 -12.13 -11.50 26.52
CA TRP A 88 -10.73 -11.77 26.88
C TRP A 88 -9.81 -10.57 26.71
N VAL A 89 -10.37 -9.37 26.56
CA VAL A 89 -9.61 -8.11 26.43
C VAL A 89 -8.83 -7.75 27.70
N SER A 90 -9.36 -8.10 28.89
CA SER A 90 -8.66 -7.83 30.15
C SER A 90 -7.32 -8.56 30.24
N GLU A 91 -7.24 -9.77 29.72
CA GLU A 91 -6.01 -10.57 29.67
C GLU A 91 -4.94 -9.92 28.80
N ILE A 92 -5.29 -9.51 27.57
CA ILE A 92 -4.32 -8.84 26.70
C ILE A 92 -3.95 -7.45 27.22
N ALA A 93 -4.89 -6.73 27.85
CA ALA A 93 -4.62 -5.43 28.46
C ALA A 93 -3.57 -5.53 29.59
N HIS A 94 -3.65 -6.59 30.41
CA HIS A 94 -2.63 -6.86 31.42
C HIS A 94 -1.27 -7.12 30.78
N TYR A 95 -1.22 -8.02 29.78
CA TYR A 95 0.01 -8.32 29.05
C TYR A 95 0.65 -7.04 28.43
N LEU A 96 -0.15 -6.18 27.81
CA LEU A 96 0.32 -4.93 27.20
C LEU A 96 0.85 -3.94 28.25
N SER A 97 0.31 -3.95 29.47
CA SER A 97 0.81 -3.09 30.55
C SER A 97 2.23 -3.48 31.00
N GLU A 98 2.56 -4.77 30.89
CA GLU A 98 3.90 -5.30 31.18
C GLU A 98 4.84 -5.20 29.97
N ASN A 99 4.28 -5.11 28.76
CA ASN A 99 5.02 -5.13 27.48
C ASN A 99 4.69 -3.91 26.60
N PRO A 100 5.02 -2.67 27.02
CA PRO A 100 4.60 -1.45 26.33
C PRO A 100 5.26 -1.22 24.96
N SER A 101 6.27 -2.01 24.60
CA SER A 101 6.95 -1.93 23.30
C SER A 101 6.23 -2.68 22.17
N ILE A 102 5.20 -3.48 22.48
CA ILE A 102 4.47 -4.24 21.48
C ILE A 102 3.55 -3.32 20.67
N ASP A 103 3.58 -3.47 19.34
CA ASP A 103 2.65 -2.78 18.44
C ASP A 103 1.27 -3.43 18.51
N SER A 104 0.33 -2.70 19.13
CA SER A 104 -1.04 -3.16 19.37
C SER A 104 -2.05 -2.17 18.83
N GLY A 105 -2.73 -2.57 17.75
CA GLY A 105 -3.83 -1.84 17.13
C GLY A 105 -5.20 -2.15 17.72
N LEU A 106 -6.22 -1.50 17.14
CA LEU A 106 -7.63 -1.72 17.44
C LEU A 106 -8.30 -2.43 16.26
N HIS A 107 -8.88 -3.62 16.50
CA HIS A 107 -9.66 -4.33 15.51
C HIS A 107 -11.12 -3.89 15.64
N LEU A 108 -11.60 -3.09 14.68
CA LEU A 108 -12.96 -2.57 14.71
C LEU A 108 -13.97 -3.66 14.38
N THR A 109 -14.81 -4.00 15.34
CA THR A 109 -15.82 -5.06 15.21
C THR A 109 -17.19 -4.48 14.90
N LEU A 110 -17.75 -4.81 13.74
CA LEU A 110 -19.12 -4.45 13.34
C LEU A 110 -20.05 -5.66 13.23
N THR A 111 -19.51 -6.86 13.41
CA THR A 111 -20.21 -8.15 13.25
C THR A 111 -19.85 -9.10 14.40
N SER A 112 -20.64 -10.15 14.56
CA SER A 112 -20.42 -11.23 15.53
C SER A 112 -21.02 -12.51 14.93
N GLU A 113 -20.15 -13.30 14.30
CA GLU A 113 -20.52 -14.44 13.44
C GLU A 113 -20.85 -15.72 14.22
N TRP A 114 -20.30 -15.86 15.42
CA TRP A 114 -20.50 -17.02 16.26
C TRP A 114 -21.84 -16.96 16.99
N LYS A 115 -22.72 -17.94 16.74
CA LYS A 115 -24.09 -17.95 17.30
C LYS A 115 -24.13 -17.94 18.83
N SER A 116 -23.15 -18.59 19.46
CA SER A 116 -23.09 -18.80 20.91
C SER A 116 -22.04 -17.93 21.60
N TYR A 117 -21.44 -16.97 20.90
CA TYR A 117 -20.35 -16.16 21.44
C TYR A 117 -20.49 -14.69 21.01
N ARG A 118 -20.43 -13.76 21.96
CA ARG A 118 -20.53 -12.31 21.75
C ARG A 118 -19.60 -11.58 22.69
#